data_AF-A0A218YWZ6-F1
#
_entry.id   AF-A0A218YWZ6-F1
#
_cell.length_a   1.000
_cell.length_b   1.000
_cell.length_c   1.000
_cell.angle_alpha   90.00
_cell.angle_beta   90.00
_cell.angle_gamma   90.00
#
_symmetry.space_group_name_H-M   'P 1'
#
loop_
_entity.id
_entity.type
_entity.pdbx_description
1 polymer ?
#
loop_
_entity_poly.entity_id
_entity_poly.type
_entity_poly.pdbx_seq_one_letter_code
_entity_poly.pdbx_strand_id
1 'polypeptide(L)'
;MAKGARASTTKANNAKLKSKVFGPVETDRTARLSAKLLELASQPRPKPPVKDVAMEAEDAAAEDEIAPVTETNPAEEMEVDQDLTNLKDSSKFGKGTIQRRKTSKKKSAIVFPKYADRSQVRKKLKGNKK
;
A
#
# COMPACT_ATOMS: atom_id res chain seq x y z
N MET A 1 24.54 -5.01 -21.41
CA MET A 1 23.45 -4.03 -21.23
C MET A 1 23.18 -3.82 -19.75
N ALA A 2 23.08 -2.57 -19.31
CA ALA A 2 22.54 -2.26 -18.00
C ALA A 2 21.09 -2.73 -17.90
N LYS A 3 20.64 -3.05 -16.68
CA LYS A 3 19.23 -3.37 -16.44
C LYS A 3 18.42 -2.07 -16.47
N GLY A 4 17.23 -2.10 -17.09
CA GLY A 4 16.33 -0.94 -17.09
C GLY A 4 15.73 -0.66 -15.71
N ALA A 5 15.22 0.55 -15.50
CA ALA A 5 14.62 0.99 -14.23
C ALA A 5 13.47 0.08 -13.75
N ARG A 6 12.71 -0.52 -14.70
CA ARG A 6 11.58 -1.40 -14.39
C ARG A 6 11.95 -2.87 -14.18
N ALA A 7 13.23 -3.22 -14.26
CA ALA A 7 13.67 -4.60 -14.07
C ALA A 7 13.24 -5.13 -12.69
N SER A 8 12.78 -6.39 -12.63
CA SER A 8 12.29 -6.98 -11.39
C SER A 8 13.37 -7.01 -10.29
N THR A 9 14.62 -7.26 -10.68
CA THR A 9 15.77 -7.30 -9.76
C THR A 9 16.06 -5.94 -9.12
N THR A 10 16.00 -4.85 -9.90
CA THR A 10 16.25 -3.49 -9.39
C THR A 10 15.11 -3.05 -8.46
N LYS A 11 13.85 -3.32 -8.83
CA LYS A 11 12.68 -3.06 -7.98
C LYS A 11 12.76 -3.80 -6.63
N ALA A 12 13.08 -5.08 -6.66
CA ALA A 12 13.17 -5.89 -5.45
C ALA A 12 14.30 -5.45 -4.52
N ASN A 13 15.44 -4.99 -5.06
CA ASN A 13 16.52 -4.42 -4.26
C ASN A 13 16.10 -3.08 -3.65
N ASN A 14 15.56 -2.17 -4.46
CA ASN A 14 15.11 -0.86 -3.97
C ASN A 14 14.03 -0.97 -2.88
N ALA A 15 13.11 -1.92 -3.00
CA ALA A 15 12.11 -2.18 -1.96
C ALA A 15 12.77 -2.60 -0.62
N LYS A 16 13.83 -3.43 -0.67
CA LYS A 16 14.60 -3.82 0.53
C LYS A 16 15.37 -2.65 1.13
N LEU A 17 15.96 -1.79 0.30
CA LEU A 17 16.64 -0.58 0.78
C LEU A 17 15.65 0.39 1.43
N LYS A 18 14.46 0.56 0.85
CA LYS A 18 13.38 1.35 1.44
C LYS A 18 12.98 0.82 2.81
N SER A 19 12.77 -0.48 2.96
CA SER A 19 12.31 -1.02 4.25
C SER A 19 13.39 -1.02 5.33
N LYS A 20 14.66 -1.20 4.96
CA LYS A 20 15.75 -1.36 5.95
C LYS A 20 16.50 -0.06 6.27
N VAL A 21 16.69 0.79 5.27
CA VAL A 21 17.59 1.95 5.38
C VAL A 21 16.76 3.22 5.38
N PHE A 22 15.95 3.45 4.34
CA PHE A 22 15.29 4.74 4.18
C PHE A 22 14.07 4.91 5.09
N GLY A 23 13.27 3.85 5.29
CA GLY A 23 12.09 3.88 6.15
C GLY A 23 12.39 4.34 7.57
N PRO A 24 13.28 3.66 8.32
CA PRO A 24 13.63 4.06 9.68
C PRO A 24 14.21 5.49 9.77
N VAL A 25 15.03 5.88 8.80
CA VAL A 25 15.64 7.22 8.78
C VAL A 25 14.59 8.31 8.55
N GLU A 26 13.62 8.06 7.66
CA GLU A 26 12.52 8.97 7.41
C GLU A 26 11.60 9.09 8.63
N THR A 27 11.30 7.98 9.32
CA THR A 27 10.49 8.00 10.55
C THR A 27 11.17 8.75 11.69
N ASP A 28 12.49 8.59 11.86
CA ASP A 28 13.23 9.34 12.88
C ASP A 28 13.25 10.84 12.56
N ARG A 29 13.35 11.19 11.28
CA ARG A 29 13.30 12.59 10.84
C ARG A 29 11.93 13.20 11.12
N THR A 30 10.84 12.50 10.82
CA THR A 30 9.49 13.01 11.08
C THR A 30 9.23 13.13 12.58
N ALA A 31 9.70 12.18 13.40
CA ALA A 31 9.60 12.26 14.86
C ALA A 31 10.37 13.47 15.44
N ARG A 32 11.56 13.79 14.91
CA ARG A 32 12.30 14.99 15.34
C ARG A 32 11.59 16.28 14.95
N LEU A 33 11.05 16.34 13.74
CA LEU A 33 10.34 17.53 13.27
C LEU A 33 9.04 17.74 14.05
N SER A 34 8.27 16.69 14.32
CA SER A 34 7.04 16.80 15.12
C SER A 34 7.35 17.25 16.55
N ALA A 35 8.39 16.72 17.19
CA ALA A 35 8.84 17.18 18.51
C ALA A 35 9.19 18.68 18.51
N LYS A 36 9.92 19.16 17.50
CA LYS A 36 10.25 20.58 17.35
C LYS A 36 9.01 21.46 17.15
N LEU A 37 8.02 20.99 16.39
CA LEU A 37 6.78 21.73 16.18
C LEU A 37 5.94 21.80 17.46
N LEU A 38 5.88 20.72 18.24
CA LEU A 38 5.21 20.72 19.55
C LEU A 38 5.91 21.65 20.55
N GLU A 39 7.25 21.67 20.56
CA GLU A 39 8.03 22.61 21.37
C GLU A 39 7.67 24.06 21.00
N LEU A 40 7.68 24.41 19.71
CA LEU A 40 7.30 25.75 19.24
C LEU A 40 5.85 26.11 19.58
N ALA A 41 4.92 25.16 19.47
CA ALA A 41 3.52 25.39 19.82
C ALA A 41 3.30 25.60 21.32
N SER A 42 4.15 24.97 22.16
CA SER A 42 4.10 25.13 23.62
C SER A 42 4.71 26.46 24.09
N GLN A 43 5.50 27.13 23.25
CA GLN A 43 6.06 28.43 23.60
C GLN A 43 4.93 29.46 23.72
N PRO A 44 4.96 30.32 24.76
CA PRO A 44 3.98 31.39 24.88
C PRO A 44 4.04 32.28 23.65
N ARG A 45 2.88 32.71 23.16
CA ARG A 45 2.79 33.58 21.98
C ARG A 45 3.78 34.74 22.15
N PRO A 46 4.70 34.93 21.19
CA PRO A 46 5.64 36.04 21.29
C PRO A 46 4.83 37.33 21.40
N LYS A 47 5.29 38.24 22.29
CA LYS A 47 4.63 39.54 22.46
C LYS A 47 4.49 40.18 21.07
N PRO A 48 3.29 40.68 20.71
CA PRO A 48 3.11 41.31 19.41
C PRO A 48 4.15 42.42 19.27
N PRO A 49 4.84 42.52 18.11
CA PRO A 49 5.77 43.60 17.87
C PRO A 49 5.02 44.92 18.06
N VAL A 50 5.50 45.73 19.00
CA VAL A 50 4.99 47.08 19.20
C VAL A 50 5.46 47.89 17.99
N LYS A 51 4.53 48.05 17.03
CA LYS A 51 4.45 49.00 15.91
C LYS A 51 4.59 48.40 14.50
N ASP A 52 3.56 48.75 13.72
CA ASP A 52 3.46 48.88 12.26
C ASP A 52 3.58 47.62 11.42
N VAL A 53 2.49 46.86 11.31
CA VAL A 53 1.71 46.68 10.07
C VAL A 53 0.42 45.97 10.46
N ALA A 54 -0.70 46.69 10.33
CA ALA A 54 -2.03 46.11 10.37
C ALA A 54 -2.19 45.16 9.18
N MET A 55 -2.22 43.86 9.45
CA MET A 55 -2.93 42.91 8.60
C MET A 55 -4.06 42.36 9.46
N GLU A 56 -5.22 42.98 9.28
CA GLU A 56 -6.50 42.65 9.89
C GLU A 56 -6.70 41.13 9.91
N ALA A 57 -6.66 40.54 11.10
CA ALA A 57 -7.33 39.30 11.40
C ALA A 57 -8.51 39.70 12.27
N GLU A 58 -9.65 39.94 11.63
CA GLU A 58 -10.92 40.02 12.34
C GLU A 58 -11.25 38.64 12.91
N ASP A 59 -11.24 38.57 14.23
CA ASP A 59 -11.87 37.50 14.99
C ASP A 59 -12.34 38.10 16.32
N ALA A 60 -13.63 38.43 16.40
CA ALA A 60 -14.36 38.53 17.67
C ALA A 60 -15.90 38.53 17.49
N ALA A 61 -16.47 37.32 17.64
CA ALA A 61 -17.65 37.00 18.44
C ALA A 61 -19.07 37.54 18.07
N ALA A 62 -20.00 36.61 17.79
CA ALA A 62 -21.33 36.50 18.43
C ALA A 62 -22.11 35.28 17.90
N GLU A 63 -22.90 34.66 18.78
CA GLU A 63 -23.72 33.46 18.55
C GLU A 63 -25.04 33.75 17.79
N ASP A 64 -25.58 32.67 17.20
CA ASP A 64 -26.97 32.36 16.82
C ASP A 64 -27.68 33.00 15.60
N GLU A 65 -28.06 32.06 14.71
CA GLU A 65 -29.27 31.94 13.89
C GLU A 65 -29.39 32.54 12.45
N ILE A 66 -29.61 31.58 11.54
CA ILE A 66 -30.37 31.58 10.27
C ILE A 66 -29.63 32.00 8.98
N ALA A 67 -29.33 30.97 8.17
CA ALA A 67 -28.94 31.00 6.75
C ALA A 67 -30.11 31.53 5.84
N PRO A 68 -30.04 31.58 4.48
CA PRO A 68 -28.94 31.29 3.54
C PRO A 68 -28.83 32.33 2.38
N VAL A 69 -27.63 32.66 1.88
CA VAL A 69 -27.49 33.15 0.49
C VAL A 69 -26.21 32.59 -0.14
N THR A 70 -26.47 31.75 -1.13
CA THR A 70 -25.57 31.15 -2.11
C THR A 70 -24.90 32.18 -3.00
N GLU A 71 -23.55 32.23 -3.04
CA GLU A 71 -22.79 32.66 -4.23
C GLU A 71 -21.48 31.85 -4.36
N THR A 72 -21.62 30.74 -5.07
CA THR A 72 -20.67 30.07 -5.98
C THR A 72 -19.19 30.51 -6.00
N ASN A 73 -18.32 29.63 -5.50
CA ASN A 73 -17.05 29.31 -6.15
C ASN A 73 -16.73 27.81 -5.96
N PRO A 74 -17.15 26.93 -6.90
CA PRO A 74 -16.97 25.49 -6.80
C PRO A 74 -15.61 25.10 -7.38
N ALA A 75 -14.54 25.12 -6.58
CA ALA A 75 -13.24 24.70 -7.08
C ALA A 75 -12.30 24.07 -6.05
N GLU A 76 -12.75 23.63 -4.86
CA GLU A 76 -11.86 22.89 -3.94
C GLU A 76 -12.59 21.97 -2.94
N GLU A 77 -13.81 21.53 -3.25
CA GLU A 77 -14.40 20.35 -2.60
C GLU A 77 -13.83 19.10 -3.28
N MET A 78 -12.60 18.72 -2.91
CA MET A 78 -12.07 17.41 -3.24
C MET A 78 -12.78 16.39 -2.35
N GLU A 79 -13.80 15.75 -2.94
CA GLU A 79 -14.50 14.59 -2.39
C GLU A 79 -13.50 13.62 -1.76
N VAL A 80 -13.66 13.40 -0.46
CA VAL A 80 -12.93 12.38 0.27
C VAL A 80 -13.41 11.04 -0.28
N ASP A 81 -12.48 10.23 -0.83
CA ASP A 81 -12.72 8.82 -1.20
C ASP A 81 -13.08 7.98 0.05
N GLN A 82 -14.27 8.20 0.61
CA GLN A 82 -14.95 7.27 1.50
C GLN A 82 -15.68 6.29 0.59
N ASP A 83 -15.02 5.19 0.21
CA ASP A 83 -15.64 3.88 -0.02
C ASP A 83 -14.62 2.86 -0.55
N LEU A 84 -13.65 2.47 0.30
CA LEU A 84 -12.88 1.23 0.10
C LEU A 84 -12.93 0.30 1.32
N THR A 85 -13.81 0.56 2.30
CA THR A 85 -13.94 -0.27 3.51
C THR A 85 -14.91 -1.45 3.36
N ASN A 86 -15.52 -1.64 2.17
CA ASN A 86 -16.45 -2.74 1.91
C ASN A 86 -16.05 -3.63 0.72
N LEU A 87 -14.77 -3.96 0.59
CA LEU A 87 -14.37 -5.11 -0.23
C LEU A 87 -14.28 -6.35 0.67
N LYS A 88 -15.38 -7.10 0.68
CA LYS A 88 -15.48 -8.46 1.22
C LYS A 88 -14.19 -9.24 0.93
N ASP A 89 -13.52 -9.66 2.00
CA ASP A 89 -12.46 -10.67 2.00
C ASP A 89 -13.00 -11.99 1.42
N SER A 90 -13.03 -12.08 0.10
CA SER A 90 -13.43 -13.27 -0.63
C SER A 90 -12.20 -13.95 -1.19
N SER A 91 -11.83 -15.00 -0.47
CA SER A 91 -11.02 -16.13 -0.91
C SER A 91 -9.53 -15.88 -1.14
N LYS A 92 -8.77 -16.27 -0.11
CA LYS A 92 -7.48 -16.99 -0.17
C LYS A 92 -7.15 -17.54 -1.58
N PHE A 93 -6.42 -16.77 -2.37
CA PHE A 93 -5.58 -17.31 -3.45
C PHE A 93 -4.18 -16.71 -3.31
N GLY A 94 -3.22 -17.60 -3.02
CA GLY A 94 -1.85 -17.25 -2.67
C GLY A 94 -1.16 -16.38 -3.73
N LYS A 95 -0.77 -15.20 -3.29
CA LYS A 95 0.43 -14.44 -3.69
C LYS A 95 1.21 -15.03 -4.89
N GLY A 96 0.78 -14.66 -6.09
CA GLY A 96 1.64 -14.31 -7.23
C GLY A 96 2.73 -15.29 -7.68
N THR A 97 2.65 -16.58 -7.37
CA THR A 97 3.55 -17.58 -7.96
C THR A 97 2.90 -18.10 -9.23
N ILE A 98 3.50 -17.80 -10.40
CA ILE A 98 3.12 -18.44 -11.66
C ILE A 98 3.42 -19.93 -11.54
N GLN A 99 2.45 -20.71 -11.07
CA GLN A 99 2.50 -22.16 -11.19
C GLN A 99 2.27 -22.48 -12.66
N ARG A 100 3.34 -22.83 -13.38
CA ARG A 100 3.18 -23.43 -14.70
C ARG A 100 2.26 -24.62 -14.53
N ARG A 101 1.06 -24.57 -15.11
CA ARG A 101 0.17 -25.72 -15.20
C ARG A 101 1.02 -26.85 -15.78
N LYS A 102 1.30 -27.88 -14.97
CA LYS A 102 2.00 -29.08 -15.43
C LYS A 102 1.03 -29.71 -16.43
N THR A 103 1.23 -29.42 -17.70
CA THR A 103 0.49 -30.05 -18.79
C THR A 103 0.53 -31.56 -18.55
N SER A 104 -0.66 -32.14 -18.58
CA SER A 104 -1.05 -33.37 -17.90
C SER A 104 0.05 -34.43 -17.81
N LYS A 105 0.30 -34.94 -16.60
CA LYS A 105 1.06 -36.20 -16.36
C LYS A 105 0.35 -37.45 -16.93
N LYS A 106 -0.70 -37.25 -17.73
CA LYS A 106 -1.49 -38.27 -18.40
C LYS A 106 -1.81 -37.71 -19.78
N LYS A 107 -0.81 -37.67 -20.66
CA LYS A 107 -1.09 -37.67 -22.10
C LYS A 107 -1.63 -39.07 -22.38
N SER A 108 -2.89 -39.19 -22.77
CA SER A 108 -3.45 -40.45 -23.29
C SER A 108 -2.82 -40.71 -24.65
N ALA A 109 -1.54 -41.03 -24.66
CA ALA A 109 -0.86 -41.55 -25.83
C ALA A 109 -1.35 -42.99 -26.01
N ILE A 110 -1.89 -43.30 -27.19
CA ILE A 110 -2.21 -44.67 -27.62
C ILE A 110 -0.89 -45.37 -27.97
N VAL A 111 0.02 -45.42 -26.99
CA VAL A 111 1.36 -45.99 -27.12
C VAL A 111 1.58 -46.83 -25.88
N PHE A 112 2.14 -48.03 -26.06
CA PHE A 112 2.40 -48.94 -24.96
C PHE A 112 3.35 -48.29 -23.93
N PRO A 113 3.07 -48.42 -22.61
CA PRO A 113 3.96 -47.91 -21.57
C PRO A 113 5.37 -48.48 -21.73
N LYS A 114 6.38 -47.63 -21.65
CA LYS A 114 7.79 -48.06 -21.68
C LYS A 114 8.08 -48.98 -20.50
N TYR A 115 9.02 -49.91 -20.67
CA TYR A 115 9.36 -50.91 -19.66
C TYR A 115 9.74 -50.31 -18.29
N ALA A 116 10.43 -49.16 -18.27
CA ALA A 116 10.77 -48.46 -17.03
C ALA A 116 9.53 -48.00 -16.24
N ASP A 117 8.49 -47.56 -16.93
CA ASP A 117 7.26 -47.02 -16.34
C ASP A 117 6.32 -48.12 -15.82
N ARG A 118 6.40 -49.35 -16.37
CA ARG A 118 5.61 -50.50 -15.91
C ARG A 118 5.85 -50.83 -14.43
N SER A 119 7.08 -50.67 -13.95
CA SER A 119 7.44 -50.97 -12.55
C SER A 119 6.70 -50.08 -11.55
N GLN A 120 6.51 -48.80 -11.90
CA GLN A 120 5.85 -47.80 -11.07
C GLN A 120 4.33 -47.98 -11.06
N VAL A 121 3.76 -48.40 -12.20
CA VAL A 121 2.33 -48.75 -12.30
C VAL A 121 2.00 -49.97 -11.44
N ARG A 122 2.84 -51.02 -11.46
CA ARG A 122 2.64 -52.22 -10.63
C ARG A 122 2.72 -51.92 -9.13
N LYS A 123 3.62 -51.02 -8.71
CA LYS A 123 3.70 -50.59 -7.29
C LYS A 123 2.44 -49.84 -6.84
N LYS A 124 1.88 -48.97 -7.69
CA LYS A 124 0.63 -48.25 -7.37
C LYS A 124 -0.59 -49.18 -7.25
N LEU A 125 -0.67 -50.21 -8.10
CA LEU A 125 -1.77 -51.19 -8.03
C LEU A 125 -1.67 -52.08 -6.78
N LYS A 126 -0.46 -52.40 -6.31
CA LYS A 126 -0.27 -53.17 -5.08
C LYS A 126 -0.53 -52.36 -3.80
N GLY A 127 -0.29 -51.05 -3.80
CA GLY A 127 -0.56 -50.17 -2.66
C GLY A 127 -2.04 -49.83 -2.44
N ASN A 128 -2.91 -50.15 -3.41
CA ASN A 128 -4.35 -49.87 -3.38
C ASN A 128 -5.22 -51.09 -3.02
N LYS A 129 -4.64 -52.20 -2.58
CA LYS A 129 -5.38 -53.31 -1.96
C LYS A 129 -5.36 -53.12 -0.44
N LYS A 130 -6.35 -52.39 0.06
CA LYS A 130 -6.95 -52.62 1.39
C LYS A 130 -8.31 -53.26 1.15
#